data_AF-A6IB24-F1
#
_entry.id   AF-A6IB24-F1
#
_cell.length_a   1.000
_cell.length_b   1.000
_cell.length_c   1.000
_cell.angle_alpha   90.00
_cell.angle_beta   90.00
_cell.angle_gamma   90.00
#
_symmetry.space_group_name_H-M   'P 1'
#
loop_
_entity.id
_entity.type
_entity.pdbx_description
1 polymer ?
#
loop_
_entity_poly.entity_id
_entity_poly.type
_entity_poly.pdbx_seq_one_letter_code
_entity_poly.pdbx_strand_id
1 'polypeptide(L)'
;MARNAEKAMTALARFRQAQLEEGKVKERRPFLASECTELPKAEKWRRQIIGEISKKVAQIQNAYREAEAGGSPVWPGLQREFLDS
;
A
#
# COMPACT_ATOMS: atom_id res chain seq x y z
N MET A 1 -14.44 -17.00 -5.82
CA MET A 1 -13.02 -16.79 -5.44
C MET A 1 -12.81 -16.78 -3.90
N ALA A 2 -13.44 -17.68 -3.14
CA ALA A 2 -13.26 -17.76 -1.67
C ALA A 2 -12.21 -18.81 -1.22
N ARG A 3 -11.97 -19.81 -2.08
CA ARG A 3 -11.20 -21.02 -1.76
C ARG A 3 -9.71 -20.80 -1.50
N ASN A 4 -9.13 -19.71 -1.99
CA ASN A 4 -7.71 -19.36 -1.75
C ASN A 4 -7.54 -18.54 -0.46
N ALA A 5 -8.45 -17.58 -0.21
CA ALA A 5 -8.44 -16.78 1.02
C ALA A 5 -8.66 -17.65 2.26
N GLU A 6 -9.56 -18.63 2.20
CA GLU A 6 -9.79 -19.59 3.29
C GLU A 6 -8.54 -20.43 3.59
N LYS A 7 -7.89 -20.97 2.55
CA LYS A 7 -6.64 -21.74 2.68
C LYS A 7 -5.50 -20.89 3.24
N ALA A 8 -5.43 -19.61 2.85
CA ALA A 8 -4.45 -18.64 3.34
C ALA A 8 -4.69 -18.23 4.80
N MET A 9 -5.91 -18.38 5.34
CA MET A 9 -6.25 -18.03 6.72
C MET A 9 -6.14 -19.19 7.71
N THR A 10 -5.82 -20.41 7.26
CA THR A 10 -5.63 -21.56 8.15
C THR A 10 -4.49 -21.34 9.16
N ALA A 11 -4.60 -21.96 10.33
CA ALA A 11 -3.55 -21.87 11.38
C ALA A 11 -2.17 -22.31 10.85
N LEU A 12 -2.13 -23.33 9.98
CA LEU A 12 -0.89 -23.80 9.37
C LEU A 12 -0.30 -22.79 8.37
N ALA A 13 -1.14 -22.09 7.59
CA ALA A 13 -0.68 -21.03 6.70
C ALA A 13 -0.12 -19.84 7.48
N ARG A 14 -0.78 -19.43 8.57
CA ARG A 14 -0.30 -18.37 9.47
C ARG A 14 1.01 -18.75 10.17
N PHE A 15 1.14 -19.99 10.64
CA PHE A 15 2.38 -20.49 11.26
C PHE A 15 3.55 -20.49 10.26
N ARG A 16 3.33 -20.97 9.02
CA ARG A 16 4.34 -20.91 7.96
C ARG A 16 4.72 -19.48 7.60
N GLN A 17 3.76 -18.56 7.54
CA GLN A 17 4.06 -17.14 7.34
C GLN A 17 4.90 -16.57 8.48
N ALA A 18 4.53 -16.84 9.74
CA ALA A 18 5.29 -16.38 10.90
C ALA A 18 6.74 -16.89 10.88
N GLN A 19 6.97 -18.16 10.52
CA GLN A 19 8.31 -18.74 10.34
C GLN A 19 9.10 -18.09 9.19
N LEU A 20 8.43 -17.70 8.10
CA LEU A 20 9.06 -16.99 6.97
C LEU A 20 9.33 -15.51 7.26
N GLU A 21 8.62 -14.94 8.22
CA GLU A 21 8.78 -13.57 8.70
C GLU A 21 9.80 -13.49 9.86
N GLU A 22 10.03 -14.60 10.57
CA GLU A 22 11.07 -14.76 11.59
C GLU A 22 12.45 -14.51 10.96
N GLY A 23 13.06 -13.37 11.29
CA GLY A 23 14.33 -12.91 10.72
C GLY A 23 14.22 -11.83 9.64
N LYS A 24 13.02 -11.52 9.13
CA LYS A 24 12.80 -10.37 8.24
C LYS A 24 12.38 -9.15 9.05
N VAL A 25 13.37 -8.37 9.48
CA VAL A 25 13.10 -7.01 9.97
C VAL A 25 12.45 -6.24 8.82
N LYS A 26 11.20 -5.78 9.01
CA LYS A 26 10.55 -4.84 8.09
C LYS A 26 11.31 -3.53 8.13
N GLU A 27 12.38 -3.43 7.35
CA GLU A 27 13.11 -2.19 7.17
C GLU A 27 12.10 -1.15 6.66
N ARG A 28 11.92 -0.08 7.42
CA ARG A 28 11.13 1.06 7.02
C ARG A 28 12.04 2.04 6.31
N ARG A 29 11.54 2.64 5.22
CA ARG A 29 12.27 3.71 4.52
C ARG A 29 12.55 4.86 5.52
N PRO A 30 13.79 5.38 5.60
CA PRO A 30 14.11 6.55 6.41
C PRO A 30 13.33 7.78 5.93
N PHE A 31 12.99 8.67 6.85
CA PHE A 31 12.24 9.90 6.52
C PHE A 31 13.09 10.87 5.72
N LEU A 32 14.36 11.02 6.11
CA LEU A 32 15.32 11.87 5.43
C LEU A 32 16.08 11.07 4.37
N ALA A 33 16.11 11.59 3.14
CA ALA A 33 16.87 10.98 2.05
C ALA A 33 18.38 10.99 2.32
N SER A 34 18.87 12.00 3.05
CA SER A 34 20.29 12.17 3.40
C SER A 34 20.83 11.09 4.35
N GLU A 35 19.96 10.37 5.05
CA GLU A 35 20.36 9.24 5.93
C GLU A 35 20.66 7.96 5.12
N CYS A 36 20.34 7.93 3.83
CA CYS A 36 20.62 6.79 2.97
C CYS A 36 22.00 6.94 2.32
N THR A 37 23.03 6.38 2.96
CA THR A 37 24.41 6.38 2.43
C THR A 37 24.67 5.31 1.37
N GLU A 38 23.83 4.26 1.34
CA GLU A 38 24.01 3.09 0.47
C GLU A 38 23.18 3.19 -0.81
N LEU A 39 23.84 3.17 -1.97
CA LEU A 39 23.20 3.10 -3.29
C LEU A 39 22.17 1.95 -3.44
N PRO A 40 22.46 0.69 -3.06
CA PRO A 40 21.49 -0.39 -3.23
C PRO A 40 20.23 -0.21 -2.37
N LYS A 41 20.34 0.44 -1.20
CA LYS A 41 19.18 0.78 -0.37
C LYS A 41 18.37 1.90 -1.01
N ALA A 42 19.03 2.91 -1.58
CA ALA A 42 18.35 3.99 -2.28
C ALA A 42 17.51 3.47 -3.46
N GLU A 43 18.04 2.55 -4.26
CA GLU A 43 17.30 1.93 -5.36
C GLU A 43 16.09 1.12 -4.88
N LYS A 44 16.23 0.36 -3.78
CA LYS A 44 15.15 -0.38 -3.13
C LYS A 44 14.00 0.57 -2.76
N TRP A 45 14.31 1.67 -2.08
CA TRP A 45 13.31 2.67 -1.69
C TRP A 45 12.68 3.37 -2.88
N ARG A 46 13.46 3.69 -3.92
CA ARG A 46 12.95 4.28 -5.16
C ARG A 46 11.87 3.39 -5.81
N ARG A 47 12.14 2.09 -5.94
CA ARG A 47 11.17 1.14 -6.51
C ARG A 47 9.89 1.06 -5.68
N GLN A 48 10.03 1.05 -4.35
CA GLN A 48 8.88 1.06 -3.45
C GLN A 48 7.99 2.30 -3.68
N ILE A 49 8.58 3.49 -3.72
CA ILE A 49 7.85 4.76 -3.93
C ILE A 49 7.08 4.74 -5.25
N ILE A 50 7.74 4.32 -6.33
CA ILE A 50 7.10 4.26 -7.65
C ILE A 50 5.88 3.33 -7.61
N GLY A 51 6.00 2.16 -6.96
CA GLY A 51 4.88 1.24 -6.81
C GLY A 51 3.72 1.82 -5.98
N GLU A 52 4.01 2.56 -4.92
CA GLU A 52 2.99 3.25 -4.11
C GLU A 52 2.28 4.36 -4.90
N ILE A 53 3.04 5.15 -5.66
CA ILE A 53 2.48 6.19 -6.53
C ILE A 53 1.59 5.57 -7.60
N SER A 54 2.04 4.54 -8.31
CA SER A 54 1.24 3.89 -9.35
C SER A 54 -0.09 3.34 -8.82
N LYS A 55 -0.10 2.78 -7.60
CA LYS A 55 -1.34 2.33 -6.95
C LYS A 55 -2.29 3.49 -6.65
N LYS A 56 -1.78 4.59 -6.10
CA LYS A 56 -2.59 5.79 -5.82
C LYS A 56 -3.13 6.43 -7.11
N VAL A 57 -2.31 6.48 -8.17
CA VAL A 57 -2.74 6.97 -9.49
C VAL A 57 -3.85 6.09 -10.05
N ALA A 58 -3.72 4.77 -10.00
CA ALA A 58 -4.77 3.86 -10.43
C ALA A 58 -6.05 4.02 -9.61
N GLN A 59 -5.96 4.20 -8.29
CA GLN A 59 -7.12 4.47 -7.43
C GLN A 59 -7.83 5.77 -7.84
N ILE A 60 -7.07 6.84 -8.08
CA ILE A 60 -7.62 8.12 -8.54
C ILE A 60 -8.31 7.96 -9.90
N GLN A 61 -7.64 7.33 -10.87
CA GLN A 61 -8.18 7.11 -12.21
C GLN A 61 -9.45 6.25 -12.19
N ASN A 62 -9.49 5.21 -11.35
CA ASN A 62 -10.67 4.37 -11.19
C ASN A 62 -11.82 5.16 -10.54
N ALA A 63 -11.55 5.94 -9.50
CA ALA A 63 -12.55 6.79 -8.86
C ALA A 63 -13.14 7.83 -9.84
N TYR A 64 -12.32 8.43 -10.70
CA TYR A 64 -12.79 9.33 -11.76
C TYR A 64 -13.68 8.62 -12.78
N ARG A 65 -13.30 7.41 -13.21
CA ARG A 65 -14.10 6.63 -14.18
C ARG A 65 -15.45 6.20 -13.58
N GLU A 66 -15.49 5.86 -12.30
CA GLU A 66 -16.74 5.54 -11.58
C GLU A 66 -17.65 6.78 -11.44
N ALA A 67 -17.05 7.97 -11.33
CA ALA A 67 -17.78 9.23 -11.29
C ALA A 67 -18.48 9.56 -12.62
N GLU A 68 -17.80 9.33 -13.76
CA GLU A 68 -18.39 9.51 -15.09
C GLU A 68 -19.51 8.50 -15.39
N ALA A 69 -19.47 7.33 -14.76
CA ALA A 69 -20.52 6.30 -14.86
C ALA A 69 -21.77 6.59 -14.00
N GLY A 70 -21.87 7.79 -13.40
CA GLY A 70 -23.00 8.21 -12.57
C GLY A 70 -22.91 7.82 -11.10
N GLY A 71 -21.78 7.30 -10.63
CA GLY A 71 -21.50 7.09 -9.22
C GLY A 71 -21.02 8.37 -8.53
N SER A 72 -21.42 8.63 -7.28
CA SER A 72 -20.87 9.77 -6.54
C SER A 72 -19.38 9.52 -6.22
N PRO A 73 -18.45 10.44 -6.58
CA PRO A 73 -17.03 10.27 -6.29
C PRO A 73 -16.78 10.34 -4.78
N VAL A 74 -16.55 9.19 -4.15
CA VAL A 74 -16.14 9.12 -2.75
C VAL A 74 -14.64 9.39 -2.68
N TRP A 75 -14.27 10.66 -2.51
CA TRP A 75 -12.92 11.06 -2.20
C TRP A 75 -12.57 10.60 -0.77
N PRO A 76 -11.59 9.69 -0.57
CA PRO A 76 -11.13 9.31 0.76
C PRO A 76 -10.25 10.44 1.31
N GLY A 77 -10.87 11.54 1.76
CA GLY A 77 -10.17 12.68 2.35
C GLY A 77 -10.95 13.99 2.38
N LEU A 78 -11.90 14.19 1.48
CA LEU A 78 -12.63 15.48 1.34
C LEU A 78 -13.72 15.70 2.38
N GLN A 79 -14.05 14.68 3.18
CA GLN A 79 -15.09 14.78 4.21
C GLN A 79 -14.60 15.38 5.53
N ARG A 80 -13.30 15.69 5.66
CA ARG A 80 -12.74 16.24 6.91
C ARG A 80 -12.32 17.70 6.85
N GLU A 81 -12.19 18.28 5.66
CA GLU A 81 -11.87 19.72 5.52
C GLU A 81 -13.12 20.60 5.45
N PHE A 82 -14.30 20.05 5.13
CA PHE A 82 -15.53 20.84 4.96
C PHE A 82 -16.39 20.94 6.23
N LEU A 83 -16.07 20.20 7.31
CA LEU A 83 -16.84 20.20 8.57
C LEU A 83 -16.14 20.92 9.73
N ASP A 84 -14.97 21.53 9.48
CA ASP A 84 -14.16 22.24 10.48
C ASP A 84 -13.95 23.73 10.10
N SER A 85 -14.92 24.34 9.41
CA SER A 85 -14.99 25.78 9.10
C SER A 85 -16.35 26.37 9.44
#